data_AF-A0A8H3FQ15-F1
#
_entry.id   AF-A0A8H3FQ15-F1
#
_cell.length_a   1.000
_cell.length_b   1.000
_cell.length_c   1.000
_cell.angle_alpha   90.00
_cell.angle_beta   90.00
_cell.angle_gamma   90.00
#
_symmetry.space_group_name_H-M   'P 1'
#
loop_
_entity.id
_entity.type
_entity.pdbx_description
1 polymer ?
#
loop_
_entity_poly.entity_id
_entity_poly.type
_entity_poly.pdbx_seq_one_letter_code
_entity_poly.pdbx_strand_id
1 'polypeptide(L)'
;MRLVLAATSLLCATQTATAIPHPSNSLARALMKRNQVTFEDCGDENDSRRTAAGTAWSEAANLASATIGGTLDDGTAFKDTNAFKHYFEADDEATTSLMYGGIQSGSSGDSGNAFQLKFIITCKETDDCKDSLALTDAKPGTDSFTPMVRLCPKFFTDDRTKNTLNSKTLKRDPGRRDNSWCQPGQPFRFFETGAHTFLHEMTHLDQMGVQAGLFPDNNGADDTHGTEDIYQIASGYDAGNPEGSARKLRDNWAAGKEPELKRIENAEGYAAAATAFYFQKWCGWDDILP
;
A
#
# COMPACT_ATOMS: atom_id res chain seq x y z
N MET A 1 -36.96 63.93 -22.06
CA MET A 1 -37.01 62.47 -22.34
C MET A 1 -35.58 61.99 -22.56
N ARG A 2 -35.03 61.27 -21.58
CA ARG A 2 -33.76 60.55 -21.65
C ARG A 2 -34.06 59.07 -21.36
N LEU A 3 -33.13 58.22 -21.78
CA LEU A 3 -32.98 56.77 -21.57
C LEU A 3 -33.63 55.85 -22.61
N VAL A 4 -33.00 54.75 -23.06
CA VAL A 4 -31.60 54.25 -22.98
C VAL A 4 -31.56 53.11 -24.02
N LEU A 5 -30.50 53.01 -24.83
CA LEU A 5 -30.23 51.82 -25.64
C LEU A 5 -29.72 50.70 -24.73
N ALA A 6 -30.43 49.57 -24.69
CA ALA A 6 -29.93 48.35 -24.06
C ALA A 6 -29.01 47.62 -25.04
N ALA A 7 -27.69 47.67 -24.78
CA ALA A 7 -26.71 46.83 -25.44
C ALA A 7 -26.70 45.45 -24.74
N THR A 8 -27.01 44.40 -25.49
CA THR A 8 -26.93 43.01 -25.03
C THR A 8 -25.51 42.51 -25.26
N SER A 9 -24.73 42.41 -24.19
CA SER A 9 -23.38 41.83 -24.23
C SER A 9 -23.48 40.31 -24.11
N LEU A 10 -23.14 39.60 -25.19
CA LEU A 10 -22.99 38.15 -25.23
C LEU A 10 -21.69 37.79 -24.47
N LEU A 11 -21.80 37.22 -23.26
CA LEU A 11 -20.65 36.63 -22.57
C LEU A 11 -20.32 35.29 -23.22
N CYS A 12 -19.25 35.23 -24.01
CA CYS A 12 -18.56 33.98 -24.32
C CYS A 12 -17.91 33.45 -23.04
N ALA A 13 -18.50 32.40 -22.45
CA ALA A 13 -17.84 31.61 -21.42
C ALA A 13 -16.69 30.81 -22.07
N THR A 14 -15.47 31.33 -22.01
CA THR A 14 -14.28 30.55 -22.29
C THR A 14 -14.11 29.52 -21.18
N GLN A 15 -14.44 28.25 -21.46
CA GLN A 15 -13.99 27.13 -20.62
C GLN A 15 -12.47 27.07 -20.71
N THR A 16 -11.79 27.58 -19.68
CA THR A 16 -10.39 27.27 -19.44
C THR A 16 -10.31 25.79 -19.09
N ALA A 17 -9.80 24.97 -20.00
CA ALA A 17 -9.32 23.65 -19.67
C ALA A 17 -8.17 23.80 -18.66
N THR A 18 -8.45 23.58 -17.37
CA THR A 18 -7.41 23.39 -16.37
C THR A 18 -6.72 22.07 -16.70
N ALA A 19 -5.48 22.16 -17.19
CA ALA A 19 -4.63 20.99 -17.35
C ALA A 19 -4.61 20.20 -16.03
N ILE A 20 -4.85 18.89 -16.14
CA ILE A 20 -4.74 17.92 -15.05
C ILE A 20 -3.38 18.15 -14.38
N PRO A 21 -3.29 18.24 -13.04
CA PRO A 21 -2.01 18.47 -12.38
C PRO A 21 -1.06 17.34 -12.73
N HIS A 22 0.03 17.67 -13.43
CA HIS A 22 1.16 16.76 -13.55
C HIS A 22 1.73 16.50 -12.15
N PRO A 23 2.10 15.25 -11.79
CA PRO A 23 2.72 14.97 -10.51
C PRO A 23 3.97 15.85 -10.38
N SER A 24 3.97 16.70 -9.36
CA SER A 24 4.96 17.76 -9.22
C SER A 24 6.35 17.20 -8.90
N ASN A 25 7.39 18.01 -9.12
CA ASN A 25 8.79 17.76 -8.76
C ASN A 25 9.03 17.38 -7.27
N SER A 26 8.00 17.43 -6.42
CA SER A 26 8.05 16.89 -5.05
C SER A 26 8.22 15.37 -5.00
N LEU A 27 7.69 14.62 -5.98
CA LEU A 27 7.81 13.15 -6.03
C LEU A 27 9.27 12.71 -6.26
N ALA A 28 9.98 13.42 -7.15
CA ALA A 28 11.41 13.23 -7.40
C ALA A 28 12.28 13.59 -6.19
N ARG A 29 11.85 14.54 -5.36
CA ARG A 29 12.55 14.96 -4.15
C ARG A 29 12.29 14.02 -2.96
N ALA A 30 11.11 13.39 -2.90
CA ALA A 30 10.78 12.33 -1.92
C ALA A 30 11.61 11.05 -2.15
N LEU A 31 12.00 10.77 -3.40
CA LEU A 31 12.86 9.64 -3.76
C LEU A 31 14.29 9.75 -3.20
N MET A 32 14.83 10.97 -3.02
CA MET A 32 16.24 11.20 -2.65
C MET A 32 16.51 11.28 -1.13
N LYS A 33 15.52 11.10 -0.26
CA LYS A 33 15.69 11.24 1.22
C LYS A 33 15.73 9.92 1.99
N ARG A 34 15.72 8.76 1.33
CA ARG A 34 15.45 7.44 1.94
C ARG A 34 16.69 6.68 2.45
N ASN A 35 17.68 7.40 2.98
CA ASN A 35 19.07 6.95 3.20
C ASN A 35 19.33 5.93 4.35
N GLN A 36 18.33 5.20 4.86
CA GLN A 36 18.53 4.34 6.05
C GLN A 36 18.24 2.84 5.85
N VAL A 37 17.69 2.42 4.71
CA VAL A 37 17.50 0.99 4.42
C VAL A 37 18.66 0.46 3.60
N THR A 38 19.26 -0.64 4.07
CA THR A 38 20.38 -1.29 3.37
C THR A 38 19.82 -2.26 2.34
N PHE A 39 20.36 -2.21 1.13
CA PHE A 39 20.05 -3.18 0.07
C PHE A 39 21.23 -4.14 -0.07
N GLU A 40 20.95 -5.44 0.02
CA GLU A 40 21.94 -6.51 -0.11
C GLU A 40 21.55 -7.45 -1.25
N ASP A 41 22.53 -7.98 -1.98
CA ASP A 41 22.34 -8.97 -3.05
C ASP A 41 21.41 -8.54 -4.22
N CYS A 42 21.01 -7.26 -4.27
CA CYS A 42 20.15 -6.70 -5.31
C CYS A 42 20.90 -6.15 -6.53
N GLY A 43 22.24 -6.22 -6.52
CA GLY A 43 23.10 -5.53 -7.48
C GLY A 43 23.39 -4.08 -7.05
N ASP A 44 24.14 -3.38 -7.89
CA ASP A 44 24.44 -1.96 -7.67
C ASP A 44 23.26 -1.05 -8.01
N GLU A 45 23.42 0.26 -7.82
CA GLU A 45 22.39 1.28 -8.08
C GLU A 45 21.87 1.35 -9.53
N ASN A 46 22.57 0.74 -10.49
CA ASN A 46 22.15 0.64 -11.89
C ASN A 46 21.55 -0.73 -12.22
N ASP A 47 21.58 -1.71 -11.31
CA ASP A 47 20.93 -3.00 -11.49
C ASP A 47 19.40 -2.81 -11.51
N SER A 48 18.76 -3.44 -12.49
CA SER A 48 17.30 -3.44 -12.64
C SER A 48 16.57 -3.98 -11.40
N ARG A 49 17.11 -4.97 -10.70
CA ARG A 49 16.54 -5.53 -9.46
C ARG A 49 16.64 -4.54 -8.32
N ARG A 50 17.81 -3.91 -8.14
CA ARG A 50 18.01 -2.84 -7.16
C ARG A 50 17.06 -1.67 -7.39
N THR A 51 16.89 -1.28 -8.65
CA THR A 51 15.96 -0.21 -9.06
C THR A 51 14.52 -0.61 -8.76
N ALA A 52 14.06 -1.79 -9.19
CA ALA A 52 12.72 -2.28 -8.94
C ALA A 52 12.40 -2.39 -7.44
N ALA A 53 13.32 -2.93 -6.64
CA ALA A 53 13.20 -3.00 -5.19
C ALA A 53 13.10 -1.61 -4.54
N GLY A 54 13.95 -0.67 -4.97
CA GLY A 54 13.91 0.72 -4.49
C GLY A 54 12.63 1.45 -4.86
N THR A 55 12.09 1.20 -6.06
CA THR A 55 10.79 1.74 -6.50
C THR A 55 9.62 1.14 -5.73
N ALA A 56 9.60 -0.17 -5.52
CA ALA A 56 8.55 -0.81 -4.73
C ALA A 56 8.52 -0.31 -3.28
N TRP A 57 9.69 -0.26 -2.62
CA TRP A 57 9.86 0.35 -1.30
C TRP A 57 9.32 1.79 -1.25
N SER A 58 9.74 2.60 -2.23
CA SER A 58 9.30 3.98 -2.38
C SER A 58 7.79 4.12 -2.48
N GLU A 59 7.18 3.30 -3.32
CA GLU A 59 5.78 3.39 -3.67
C GLU A 59 4.89 2.79 -2.58
N ALA A 60 5.37 1.83 -1.80
CA ALA A 60 4.67 1.33 -0.60
C ALA A 60 4.39 2.47 0.38
N ALA A 61 5.35 3.37 0.58
CA ALA A 61 5.12 4.58 1.37
C ALA A 61 4.16 5.58 0.71
N ASN A 62 4.05 5.61 -0.62
CA ASN A 62 3.03 6.44 -1.28
C ASN A 62 1.63 5.86 -1.06
N LEU A 63 1.47 4.53 -1.08
CA LEU A 63 0.21 3.87 -0.73
C LEU A 63 -0.17 4.18 0.72
N ALA A 64 0.74 3.97 1.67
CA ALA A 64 0.52 4.30 3.08
C ALA A 64 0.27 5.81 3.30
N SER A 65 1.03 6.69 2.65
CA SER A 65 0.83 8.13 2.75
C SER A 65 -0.51 8.59 2.17
N ALA A 66 -1.09 7.85 1.22
CA ALA A 66 -2.39 8.20 0.68
C ALA A 66 -3.48 8.05 1.75
N THR A 67 -3.38 7.08 2.66
CA THR A 67 -4.40 6.80 3.68
C THR A 67 -4.34 7.77 4.86
N ILE A 68 -3.14 8.22 5.26
CA ILE A 68 -2.93 9.11 6.42
C ILE A 68 -3.56 10.49 6.19
N GLY A 69 -4.69 10.75 6.85
CA GLY A 69 -5.46 12.00 6.66
C GLY A 69 -6.02 12.15 5.24
N GLY A 70 -6.05 11.07 4.47
CA GLY A 70 -6.50 11.07 3.08
C GLY A 70 -8.01 11.15 2.97
N THR A 71 -8.49 11.95 2.01
CA THR A 71 -9.88 11.97 1.58
C THR A 71 -10.01 11.66 0.09
N LEU A 72 -11.19 11.17 -0.31
CA LEU A 72 -11.67 11.19 -1.69
C LEU A 72 -12.05 12.62 -2.11
N ASP A 73 -12.42 12.81 -3.37
CA ASP A 73 -12.79 14.11 -3.95
C ASP A 73 -14.03 14.75 -3.30
N ASP A 74 -14.95 13.93 -2.81
CA ASP A 74 -16.17 14.36 -2.11
C ASP A 74 -15.91 14.70 -0.63
N GLY A 75 -14.67 14.54 -0.16
CA GLY A 75 -14.27 14.77 1.22
C GLY A 75 -14.41 13.53 2.13
N THR A 76 -14.87 12.39 1.62
CA THR A 76 -14.97 11.14 2.40
C THR A 76 -13.58 10.72 2.86
N ALA A 77 -13.39 10.62 4.18
CA ALA A 77 -12.11 10.20 4.78
C ALA A 77 -11.85 8.72 4.52
N PHE A 78 -10.57 8.31 4.46
CA PHE A 78 -10.16 6.92 4.22
C PHE A 78 -10.96 5.90 5.04
N LYS A 79 -11.08 6.11 6.36
CA LYS A 79 -11.83 5.21 7.26
C LYS A 79 -13.30 5.01 6.90
N ASP A 80 -13.89 5.98 6.22
CA ASP A 80 -15.29 5.99 5.84
C ASP A 80 -15.52 5.39 4.44
N THR A 81 -14.45 5.04 3.72
CA THR A 81 -14.51 4.42 2.38
C THR A 81 -14.67 2.91 2.43
N ASN A 82 -15.10 2.32 1.31
CA ASN A 82 -15.09 0.87 1.13
C ASN A 82 -13.67 0.28 1.17
N ALA A 83 -12.65 1.05 0.77
CA ALA A 83 -11.27 0.60 0.87
C ALA A 83 -10.87 0.25 2.31
N PHE A 84 -11.35 1.00 3.31
CA PHE A 84 -11.13 0.65 4.70
C PHE A 84 -12.10 -0.43 5.19
N LYS A 85 -13.41 -0.21 4.98
CA LYS A 85 -14.49 -1.06 5.50
C LYS A 85 -14.47 -2.50 4.97
N HIS A 86 -13.81 -2.75 3.85
CA HIS A 86 -13.61 -4.10 3.35
C HIS A 86 -12.75 -4.95 4.27
N TYR A 87 -11.78 -4.36 4.98
CA TYR A 87 -10.76 -5.08 5.72
C TYR A 87 -10.76 -4.78 7.24
N PHE A 88 -11.30 -3.62 7.63
CA PHE A 88 -11.24 -3.11 8.99
C PHE A 88 -12.59 -2.57 9.47
N GLU A 89 -12.75 -2.48 10.78
CA GLU A 89 -13.88 -1.85 11.47
C GLU A 89 -13.46 -0.49 12.04
N ALA A 90 -14.43 0.33 12.48
CA ALA A 90 -14.15 1.69 12.93
C ALA A 90 -13.20 1.77 14.15
N ASP A 91 -13.20 0.75 15.00
CA ASP A 91 -12.29 0.63 16.16
C ASP A 91 -10.83 0.33 15.75
N ASP A 92 -10.61 -0.17 14.54
CA ASP A 92 -9.28 -0.46 13.99
C ASP A 92 -8.55 0.81 13.45
N GLU A 93 -9.21 1.98 13.40
CA GLU A 93 -8.68 3.23 12.81
C GLU A 93 -7.34 3.66 13.45
N ALA A 94 -7.23 3.59 14.79
CA ALA A 94 -6.03 4.04 15.49
C ALA A 94 -4.82 3.17 15.15
N THR A 95 -4.98 1.85 15.24
CA THR A 95 -3.94 0.86 14.89
C THR A 95 -3.55 0.97 13.43
N THR A 96 -4.51 1.10 12.51
CA THR A 96 -4.23 1.23 11.08
C THR A 96 -3.51 2.52 10.73
N SER A 97 -3.90 3.64 11.34
CA SER A 97 -3.21 4.92 11.16
C SER A 97 -1.76 4.87 11.64
N LEU A 98 -1.50 4.20 12.76
CA LEU A 98 -0.13 4.02 13.28
C LEU A 98 0.72 3.11 12.39
N MET A 99 0.15 2.01 11.87
CA MET A 99 0.82 1.12 10.92
C MET A 99 1.22 1.87 9.64
N TYR A 100 0.28 2.58 9.00
CA TYR A 100 0.61 3.38 7.80
C TYR A 100 1.59 4.51 8.12
N GLY A 101 1.44 5.15 9.28
CA GLY A 101 2.36 6.17 9.77
C GLY A 101 3.80 5.64 9.90
N GLY A 102 3.99 4.43 10.42
CA GLY A 102 5.30 3.79 10.53
C GLY A 102 5.91 3.46 9.15
N ILE A 103 5.11 2.92 8.22
CA ILE A 103 5.54 2.62 6.85
C ILE A 103 5.99 3.89 6.12
N GLN A 104 5.18 4.95 6.22
CA GLN A 104 5.47 6.24 5.60
C GLN A 104 6.71 6.90 6.22
N SER A 105 6.84 6.86 7.56
CA SER A 105 7.93 7.51 8.30
C SER A 105 9.26 6.84 8.04
N GLY A 106 9.32 5.51 8.08
CA GLY A 106 10.54 4.75 7.81
C GLY A 106 11.05 4.90 6.37
N SER A 107 10.16 5.30 5.46
CA SER A 107 10.51 5.64 4.07
C SER A 107 10.92 7.10 3.84
N SER A 108 10.88 7.96 4.87
CA SER A 108 11.13 9.40 4.72
C SER A 108 12.54 9.85 5.13
N GLY A 109 13.29 9.01 5.88
CA GLY A 109 14.69 9.22 6.28
C GLY A 109 14.99 10.53 7.02
N ASP A 110 13.97 11.28 7.44
CA ASP A 110 14.10 12.65 7.93
C ASP A 110 13.19 12.85 9.14
N SER A 111 13.63 12.36 10.30
CA SER A 111 13.03 12.75 11.58
C SER A 111 14.00 12.47 12.71
N GLY A 112 14.68 13.51 13.16
CA GLY A 112 15.65 13.49 14.26
C GLY A 112 15.06 13.18 15.65
N ASN A 113 14.03 12.32 15.74
CA ASN A 113 13.48 11.66 16.93
C ASN A 113 12.34 10.65 16.60
N ALA A 114 12.01 10.37 15.33
CA ALA A 114 10.95 9.39 15.03
C ALA A 114 11.51 7.99 14.83
N PHE A 115 10.67 7.00 15.13
CA PHE A 115 10.82 5.58 14.86
C PHE A 115 11.64 5.32 13.58
N GLN A 116 12.84 4.76 13.74
CA GLN A 116 13.71 4.39 12.63
C GLN A 116 13.54 2.90 12.34
N LEU A 117 13.00 2.59 11.18
CA LEU A 117 12.94 1.21 10.71
C LEU A 117 14.35 0.70 10.43
N LYS A 118 14.73 -0.36 11.16
CA LYS A 118 16.03 -1.02 10.98
C LYS A 118 15.81 -2.43 10.46
N PHE A 119 15.86 -2.56 9.14
CA PHE A 119 15.81 -3.84 8.44
C PHE A 119 16.65 -3.78 7.15
N ILE A 120 16.93 -4.95 6.58
CA ILE A 120 17.66 -5.10 5.31
C ILE A 120 16.67 -5.49 4.21
N ILE A 121 16.82 -4.92 3.03
CA ILE A 121 16.17 -5.42 1.82
C ILE A 121 17.18 -6.31 1.10
N THR A 122 16.90 -7.60 1.02
CA THR A 122 17.79 -8.53 0.32
C THR A 122 17.12 -9.11 -0.92
N CYS A 123 17.88 -9.28 -1.99
CA CYS A 123 17.46 -10.02 -3.19
C CYS A 123 18.13 -11.39 -3.30
N LYS A 124 18.67 -11.89 -2.18
CA LYS A 124 19.29 -13.22 -2.11
C LYS A 124 18.24 -14.31 -2.23
N GLU A 125 18.41 -15.17 -3.24
CA GLU A 125 17.58 -16.35 -3.42
C GLU A 125 17.87 -17.40 -2.33
N THR A 126 16.81 -18.03 -1.82
CA THR A 126 16.84 -19.08 -0.80
C THR A 126 15.80 -20.15 -1.17
N ASP A 127 15.85 -21.33 -0.57
CA ASP A 127 14.90 -22.42 -0.86
C ASP A 127 13.43 -22.01 -0.56
N ASP A 128 13.23 -21.14 0.44
CA ASP A 128 11.93 -20.60 0.83
C ASP A 128 11.31 -19.68 -0.24
N CYS A 129 12.10 -19.23 -1.22
CA CYS A 129 11.62 -18.34 -2.29
C CYS A 129 10.89 -19.04 -3.44
N LYS A 130 10.83 -20.37 -3.45
CA LYS A 130 10.35 -21.14 -4.61
C LYS A 130 8.95 -20.72 -5.10
N ASP A 131 8.06 -20.39 -4.17
CA ASP A 131 6.66 -20.04 -4.48
C ASP A 131 6.19 -18.68 -3.95
N SER A 132 7.10 -17.90 -3.36
CA SER A 132 6.79 -16.61 -2.75
C SER A 132 7.22 -15.44 -3.62
N LEU A 133 6.49 -14.33 -3.53
CA LEU A 133 6.93 -13.05 -4.09
C LEU A 133 8.00 -12.44 -3.19
N ALA A 134 7.77 -12.42 -1.90
CA ALA A 134 8.71 -11.95 -0.91
C ALA A 134 8.51 -12.73 0.39
N LEU A 135 9.42 -12.51 1.34
CA LEU A 135 9.40 -13.09 2.68
C LEU A 135 9.91 -12.04 3.66
N THR A 136 9.45 -12.09 4.91
CA THR A 136 9.91 -11.19 5.96
C THR A 136 10.33 -11.96 7.20
N ASP A 137 11.47 -11.60 7.76
CA ASP A 137 11.85 -12.08 9.09
C ASP A 137 11.05 -11.30 10.14
N ALA A 138 10.00 -11.92 10.68
CA ALA A 138 9.12 -11.29 11.66
C ALA A 138 9.75 -11.12 13.05
N LYS A 139 10.90 -11.76 13.35
CA LYS A 139 11.51 -11.73 14.69
C LYS A 139 11.93 -10.30 15.09
N PRO A 140 11.83 -9.95 16.39
CA PRO A 140 12.40 -8.70 16.89
C PRO A 140 13.89 -8.57 16.56
N GLY A 141 14.30 -7.38 16.10
CA GLY A 141 15.71 -7.08 15.86
C GLY A 141 16.52 -7.06 17.16
N THR A 142 17.77 -7.54 17.10
CA THR A 142 18.72 -7.49 18.22
C THR A 142 20.06 -6.90 17.77
N ASP A 143 21.03 -6.77 18.67
CA ASP A 143 22.39 -6.37 18.29
C ASP A 143 23.07 -7.38 17.35
N SER A 144 22.63 -8.64 17.38
CA SER A 144 23.18 -9.75 16.57
C SER A 144 22.33 -10.14 15.37
N PHE A 145 21.14 -9.55 15.24
CA PHE A 145 20.17 -9.91 14.21
C PHE A 145 19.44 -8.67 13.69
N THR A 146 19.53 -8.42 12.39
CA THR A 146 18.76 -7.37 11.72
C THR A 146 17.68 -8.05 10.88
N PRO A 147 16.39 -7.77 11.11
CA PRO A 147 15.30 -8.31 10.30
C PRO A 147 15.50 -8.01 8.81
N MET A 148 15.02 -8.91 7.94
CA MET A 148 15.12 -8.73 6.50
C MET A 148 13.75 -8.82 5.84
N VAL A 149 13.56 -8.02 4.80
CA VAL A 149 12.55 -8.25 3.75
C VAL A 149 13.31 -8.81 2.54
N ARG A 150 12.98 -10.04 2.16
CA ARG A 150 13.60 -10.76 1.05
C ARG A 150 12.70 -10.71 -0.16
N LEU A 151 13.18 -10.13 -1.25
CA LEU A 151 12.49 -10.12 -2.54
C LEU A 151 12.92 -11.35 -3.34
N CYS A 152 12.01 -12.30 -3.52
CA CYS A 152 12.27 -13.54 -4.22
C CYS A 152 12.31 -13.34 -5.75
N PRO A 153 12.88 -14.27 -6.53
CA PRO A 153 12.97 -14.12 -7.99
C PRO A 153 11.62 -13.86 -8.68
N LYS A 154 10.53 -14.45 -8.16
CA LYS A 154 9.17 -14.21 -8.64
C LYS A 154 8.74 -12.73 -8.49
N PHE A 155 9.20 -12.00 -7.47
CA PHE A 155 8.94 -10.55 -7.34
C PHE A 155 9.30 -9.75 -8.60
N PHE A 156 10.38 -10.13 -9.29
CA PHE A 156 10.87 -9.36 -10.44
C PHE A 156 10.23 -9.78 -11.76
N THR A 157 9.42 -10.84 -11.76
CA THR A 157 8.89 -11.46 -12.99
C THR A 157 7.37 -11.67 -12.97
N ASP A 158 6.74 -11.70 -11.79
CA ASP A 158 5.30 -11.91 -11.63
C ASP A 158 4.50 -10.69 -12.10
N ASP A 159 3.34 -10.95 -12.69
CA ASP A 159 2.46 -9.93 -13.24
C ASP A 159 1.91 -8.98 -12.18
N ARG A 160 1.82 -9.42 -10.92
CA ARG A 160 1.37 -8.64 -9.77
C ARG A 160 2.39 -7.62 -9.30
N THR A 161 3.67 -7.87 -9.51
CA THR A 161 4.76 -7.04 -8.95
C THR A 161 5.57 -6.30 -10.01
N LYS A 162 5.50 -6.72 -11.29
CA LYS A 162 6.22 -6.07 -12.39
C LYS A 162 5.80 -4.62 -12.67
N ASN A 163 4.58 -4.24 -12.28
CA ASN A 163 4.07 -2.90 -12.48
C ASN A 163 4.43 -2.00 -11.29
N THR A 164 4.70 -0.74 -11.59
CA THR A 164 4.86 0.36 -10.63
C THR A 164 3.62 1.25 -10.65
N LEU A 165 3.41 2.07 -9.62
CA LEU A 165 2.27 3.00 -9.58
C LEU A 165 2.25 3.96 -10.79
N ASN A 166 3.41 4.28 -11.36
CA ASN A 166 3.55 5.14 -12.53
C ASN A 166 3.62 4.40 -13.90
N SER A 167 3.50 3.07 -13.92
CA SER A 167 3.56 2.28 -15.17
C SER A 167 2.33 2.46 -16.08
N LYS A 168 1.22 2.97 -15.53
CA LYS A 168 0.00 3.33 -16.25
C LYS A 168 -0.45 4.73 -15.83
N THR A 169 -1.24 5.37 -16.69
CA THR A 169 -1.82 6.68 -16.38
C THR A 169 -2.98 6.56 -15.38
N LEU A 170 -3.26 7.62 -14.61
CA LEU A 170 -4.46 7.73 -13.76
C LEU A 170 -5.55 8.54 -14.50
N LYS A 171 -5.81 8.18 -15.75
CA LYS A 171 -6.81 8.88 -16.58
C LYS A 171 -8.21 8.39 -16.19
N ARG A 172 -9.01 9.28 -15.60
CA ARG A 172 -10.46 9.06 -15.38
C ARG A 172 -11.16 8.89 -16.73
N ASP A 173 -12.08 7.95 -16.79
CA ASP A 173 -12.78 7.52 -18.02
C ASP A 173 -11.81 7.20 -19.19
N PRO A 174 -10.91 6.22 -19.01
CA PRO A 174 -9.99 5.85 -20.07
C PRO A 174 -10.75 5.18 -21.22
N GLY A 175 -10.31 5.45 -22.44
CA GLY A 175 -10.75 4.67 -23.59
C GLY A 175 -10.23 3.24 -23.51
N ARG A 176 -10.86 2.33 -24.27
CA ARG A 176 -10.47 0.90 -24.32
C ARG A 176 -8.99 0.64 -24.64
N ARG A 177 -8.33 1.56 -25.33
CA ARG A 177 -6.92 1.44 -25.74
C ARG A 177 -5.94 2.18 -24.81
N ASP A 178 -6.45 2.92 -23.84
CA ASP A 178 -5.59 3.70 -22.95
C ASP A 178 -4.91 2.78 -21.94
N ASN A 179 -3.59 2.90 -21.79
CA ASN A 179 -2.87 2.25 -20.70
C ASN A 179 -3.10 3.05 -19.39
N SER A 180 -4.24 2.80 -18.75
CA SER A 180 -4.68 3.49 -17.53
C SER A 180 -4.91 2.48 -16.41
N TRP A 181 -4.62 2.89 -15.18
CA TRP A 181 -5.06 2.17 -13.99
C TRP A 181 -6.57 2.25 -13.80
N CYS A 182 -7.21 3.34 -14.25
CA CYS A 182 -8.64 3.55 -14.06
C CYS A 182 -9.51 2.82 -15.09
N GLN A 183 -9.02 1.69 -15.64
CA GLN A 183 -9.81 0.86 -16.54
C GLN A 183 -10.98 0.24 -15.77
N PRO A 184 -12.23 0.37 -16.25
CA PRO A 184 -13.39 -0.17 -15.55
C PRO A 184 -13.41 -1.71 -15.58
N GLY A 185 -14.01 -2.31 -14.55
CA GLY A 185 -14.26 -3.76 -14.50
C GLY A 185 -13.02 -4.63 -14.28
N GLN A 186 -11.89 -4.03 -13.88
CA GLN A 186 -10.68 -4.79 -13.57
C GLN A 186 -10.81 -5.45 -12.18
N PRO A 187 -10.31 -6.69 -12.01
CA PRO A 187 -10.26 -7.35 -10.70
C PRO A 187 -9.21 -6.69 -9.80
N PHE A 188 -9.27 -6.93 -8.48
CA PHE A 188 -8.31 -6.36 -7.52
C PHE A 188 -6.84 -6.61 -7.93
N ARG A 189 -6.50 -7.83 -8.35
CA ARG A 189 -5.16 -8.20 -8.84
C ARG A 189 -4.59 -7.33 -9.96
N PHE A 190 -5.44 -6.61 -10.69
CA PHE A 190 -4.97 -5.66 -11.70
C PHE A 190 -4.21 -4.51 -11.05
N PHE A 191 -4.61 -4.09 -9.86
CA PHE A 191 -4.07 -2.95 -9.12
C PHE A 191 -2.86 -3.31 -8.25
N GLU A 192 -2.56 -4.60 -8.11
CA GLU A 192 -1.35 -5.05 -7.44
C GLU A 192 -0.11 -4.54 -8.18
N THR A 193 0.87 -4.11 -7.38
CA THR A 193 2.16 -3.61 -7.82
C THR A 193 3.23 -4.13 -6.88
N GLY A 194 4.51 -3.96 -7.22
CA GLY A 194 5.60 -4.25 -6.28
C GLY A 194 5.43 -3.50 -4.95
N ALA A 195 4.81 -2.30 -4.98
CA ALA A 195 4.49 -1.51 -3.81
C ALA A 195 3.46 -2.16 -2.87
N HIS A 196 2.46 -2.84 -3.44
CA HIS A 196 1.45 -3.57 -2.67
C HIS A 196 2.12 -4.71 -1.89
N THR A 197 2.88 -5.57 -2.58
CA THR A 197 3.62 -6.66 -1.95
C THR A 197 4.63 -6.14 -0.93
N PHE A 198 5.36 -5.06 -1.24
CA PHE A 198 6.32 -4.53 -0.28
C PHE A 198 5.63 -3.98 0.97
N LEU A 199 4.48 -3.29 0.83
CA LEU A 199 3.68 -2.82 1.96
C LEU A 199 3.21 -4.00 2.82
N HIS A 200 2.71 -5.07 2.21
CA HIS A 200 2.34 -6.31 2.87
C HIS A 200 3.50 -6.83 3.73
N GLU A 201 4.67 -7.04 3.13
CA GLU A 201 5.85 -7.56 3.81
C GLU A 201 6.30 -6.68 4.98
N MET A 202 6.24 -5.36 4.84
CA MET A 202 6.59 -4.46 5.93
C MET A 202 5.73 -4.67 7.18
N THR A 203 4.46 -5.05 7.02
CA THR A 203 3.57 -5.27 8.16
C THR A 203 3.92 -6.52 8.97
N HIS A 204 4.69 -7.46 8.40
CA HIS A 204 5.23 -8.61 9.14
C HIS A 204 6.40 -8.23 10.06
N LEU A 205 7.03 -7.06 9.89
CA LEU A 205 8.15 -6.65 10.76
C LEU A 205 7.64 -6.39 12.19
N ASP A 206 8.29 -7.00 13.18
CA ASP A 206 7.98 -6.78 14.61
C ASP A 206 7.90 -5.30 14.98
N GLN A 207 8.87 -4.50 14.53
CA GLN A 207 8.92 -3.06 14.81
C GLN A 207 7.64 -2.35 14.32
N MET A 208 7.08 -2.79 13.19
CA MET A 208 5.85 -2.21 12.64
C MET A 208 4.64 -2.58 13.50
N GLY A 209 4.58 -3.83 13.97
CA GLY A 209 3.59 -4.27 14.94
C GLY A 209 3.62 -3.49 16.25
N VAL A 210 4.81 -3.33 16.84
CA VAL A 210 5.03 -2.51 18.05
C VAL A 210 4.57 -1.07 17.82
N GLN A 211 4.94 -0.48 16.68
CA GLN A 211 4.55 0.88 16.31
C GLN A 211 3.02 1.03 16.18
N ALA A 212 2.34 0.00 15.68
CA ALA A 212 0.89 -0.04 15.52
C ALA A 212 0.15 -0.40 16.83
N GLY A 213 0.87 -0.79 17.89
CA GLY A 213 0.28 -1.23 19.15
C GLY A 213 -0.36 -2.61 19.08
N LEU A 214 0.13 -3.47 18.18
CA LEU A 214 -0.26 -4.88 18.16
C LEU A 214 0.28 -5.60 19.39
N PHE A 215 -0.37 -6.70 19.77
CA PHE A 215 0.10 -7.58 20.83
C PHE A 215 1.04 -8.63 20.24
N PRO A 216 2.03 -9.12 21.01
CA PRO A 216 2.88 -10.18 20.53
C PRO A 216 2.06 -11.45 20.31
N ASP A 217 2.25 -12.11 19.18
CA ASP A 217 1.68 -13.43 18.97
C ASP A 217 2.39 -14.43 19.89
N ASN A 218 1.62 -15.05 20.79
CA ASN A 218 2.12 -16.08 21.70
C ASN A 218 1.96 -17.50 21.13
N ASN A 219 1.46 -17.63 19.89
CA ASN A 219 1.24 -18.92 19.24
C ASN A 219 2.42 -19.38 18.36
N GLY A 220 3.37 -18.47 18.07
CA GLY A 220 4.64 -18.75 17.38
C GLY A 220 5.81 -19.08 18.31
N ALA A 221 6.92 -19.55 17.73
CA ALA A 221 8.18 -19.80 18.46
C ALA A 221 8.99 -18.52 18.75
N ASP A 222 8.56 -17.39 18.21
CA ASP A 222 9.24 -16.11 18.27
C ASP A 222 8.23 -15.04 18.69
N ASP A 223 8.38 -14.48 19.90
CA ASP A 223 7.55 -13.39 20.42
C ASP A 223 7.62 -12.17 19.47
N THR A 224 6.76 -12.11 18.46
CA THR A 224 6.70 -11.04 17.46
C THR A 224 5.37 -10.31 17.49
N HIS A 225 5.40 -9.00 17.26
CA HIS A 225 4.21 -8.18 17.06
C HIS A 225 3.84 -8.03 15.57
N GLY A 226 4.62 -8.63 14.67
CA GLY A 226 4.35 -8.61 13.23
C GLY A 226 2.97 -9.17 12.91
N THR A 227 2.37 -8.67 11.84
CA THR A 227 1.14 -9.27 11.29
C THR A 227 1.43 -10.65 10.70
N GLU A 228 0.38 -11.41 10.41
CA GLU A 228 0.42 -12.76 9.85
C GLU A 228 -0.40 -12.84 8.56
N ASP A 229 -0.21 -13.94 7.83
CA ASP A 229 -1.03 -14.29 6.68
C ASP A 229 -2.12 -15.28 7.07
N ILE A 230 -3.39 -14.83 7.13
CA ILE A 230 -4.51 -15.70 7.52
C ILE A 230 -4.60 -17.00 6.69
N TYR A 231 -4.26 -16.92 5.40
CA TYR A 231 -4.31 -18.06 4.48
C TYR A 231 -3.17 -19.07 4.69
N GLN A 232 -2.14 -18.73 5.47
CA GLN A 232 -1.08 -19.66 5.85
C GLN A 232 -1.39 -20.38 7.18
N ILE A 233 -2.12 -19.72 8.09
CA ILE A 233 -2.34 -20.23 9.45
C ILE A 233 -3.73 -20.86 9.68
N ALA A 234 -4.72 -20.51 8.86
CA ALA A 234 -6.10 -20.95 9.05
C ALA A 234 -6.69 -21.61 7.80
N SER A 235 -7.48 -22.67 8.02
CA SER A 235 -8.19 -23.36 6.94
C SER A 235 -9.38 -22.55 6.42
N GLY A 236 -9.68 -22.69 5.13
CA GLY A 236 -10.82 -22.02 4.50
C GLY A 236 -10.52 -20.60 4.02
N TYR A 237 -9.26 -20.17 4.05
CA TYR A 237 -8.76 -18.96 3.40
C TYR A 237 -7.93 -19.38 2.17
N ASP A 238 -7.95 -18.57 1.11
CA ASP A 238 -7.38 -18.88 -0.19
C ASP A 238 -6.14 -18.02 -0.47
N ALA A 239 -4.97 -18.65 -0.54
CA ALA A 239 -3.70 -18.00 -0.87
C ALA A 239 -3.67 -17.47 -2.33
N GLY A 240 -4.55 -17.96 -3.21
CA GLY A 240 -4.72 -17.45 -4.57
C GLY A 240 -5.61 -16.20 -4.65
N ASN A 241 -6.26 -15.83 -3.54
CA ASN A 241 -7.09 -14.62 -3.38
C ASN A 241 -6.86 -14.01 -1.99
N PRO A 242 -5.66 -13.46 -1.72
CA PRO A 242 -5.31 -12.92 -0.41
C PRO A 242 -6.26 -11.81 0.04
N GLU A 243 -6.63 -10.89 -0.87
CA GLU A 243 -7.53 -9.79 -0.57
C GLU A 243 -8.93 -10.29 -0.20
N GLY A 244 -9.43 -11.30 -0.91
CA GLY A 244 -10.71 -11.94 -0.60
C GLY A 244 -10.67 -12.67 0.74
N SER A 245 -9.53 -13.28 1.06
CA SER A 245 -9.27 -13.90 2.36
C SER A 245 -9.28 -12.88 3.49
N ALA A 246 -8.67 -11.70 3.29
CA ALA A 246 -8.70 -10.60 4.25
C ALA A 246 -10.13 -10.02 4.44
N ARG A 247 -10.91 -9.87 3.36
CA ARG A 247 -12.33 -9.47 3.45
C ARG A 247 -13.16 -10.48 4.23
N LYS A 248 -12.98 -11.77 3.93
CA LYS A 248 -13.63 -12.88 4.64
C LYS A 248 -13.26 -12.89 6.12
N LEU A 249 -12.00 -12.58 6.45
CA LEU A 249 -11.55 -12.46 7.83
C LEU A 249 -12.35 -11.37 8.56
N ARG A 250 -12.49 -10.19 7.95
CA ARG A 250 -13.31 -9.11 8.51
C ARG A 250 -14.76 -9.51 8.70
N ASP A 251 -15.38 -10.10 7.67
CA ASP A 251 -16.78 -10.54 7.73
C ASP A 251 -17.03 -11.58 8.82
N ASN A 252 -16.09 -12.51 9.03
CA ASN A 252 -16.19 -13.52 10.10
C ASN A 252 -16.16 -12.87 11.49
N TRP A 253 -15.28 -11.89 11.72
CA TRP A 253 -15.28 -11.14 12.97
C TRP A 253 -16.55 -10.31 13.17
N ALA A 254 -17.04 -9.63 12.12
CA ALA A 254 -18.28 -8.86 12.18
C ALA A 254 -19.50 -9.75 12.49
N ALA A 255 -19.45 -11.03 12.07
CA ALA A 255 -20.45 -12.05 12.40
C ALA A 255 -20.24 -12.71 13.78
N GLY A 256 -19.25 -12.29 14.57
CA GLY A 256 -18.97 -12.83 15.91
C GLY A 256 -18.37 -14.23 15.91
N LYS A 257 -17.73 -14.67 14.81
CA LYS A 257 -17.10 -16.00 14.71
C LYS A 257 -15.66 -16.06 15.22
N GLU A 258 -15.05 -14.90 15.48
CA GLU A 258 -13.70 -14.74 16.07
C GLU A 258 -12.67 -15.80 15.59
N PRO A 259 -12.28 -15.77 14.30
CA PRO A 259 -11.25 -16.67 13.77
C PRO A 259 -9.87 -16.42 14.40
N GLU A 260 -8.90 -17.27 14.05
CA GLU A 260 -7.57 -17.41 14.66
C GLU A 260 -6.74 -16.12 14.71
N LEU A 261 -7.02 -15.17 13.82
CA LEU A 261 -6.31 -13.90 13.69
C LEU A 261 -7.30 -12.74 13.78
N LYS A 262 -6.98 -11.66 14.50
CA LYS A 262 -7.75 -10.42 14.36
C LYS A 262 -7.50 -9.79 13.00
N ARG A 263 -8.43 -8.96 12.54
CA ARG A 263 -8.30 -8.24 11.26
C ARG A 263 -7.04 -7.37 11.19
N ILE A 264 -6.74 -6.67 12.29
CA ILE A 264 -5.54 -5.83 12.44
C ILE A 264 -4.23 -6.62 12.55
N GLU A 265 -4.32 -7.94 12.72
CA GLU A 265 -3.15 -8.81 12.76
C GLU A 265 -2.89 -9.45 11.39
N ASN A 266 -3.68 -9.13 10.35
CA ASN A 266 -3.52 -9.70 9.00
C ASN A 266 -2.83 -8.73 8.02
N ALA A 267 -1.68 -9.12 7.48
CA ALA A 267 -0.83 -8.29 6.61
C ALA A 267 -1.58 -7.77 5.38
N GLU A 268 -2.26 -8.68 4.70
CA GLU A 268 -2.97 -8.39 3.45
C GLU A 268 -4.09 -7.36 3.63
N GLY A 269 -4.69 -7.26 4.82
CA GLY A 269 -5.71 -6.24 5.08
C GLY A 269 -5.18 -4.83 4.91
N TYR A 270 -3.93 -4.58 5.33
CA TYR A 270 -3.26 -3.30 5.19
C TYR A 270 -2.88 -2.99 3.75
N ALA A 271 -2.24 -3.95 3.07
CA ALA A 271 -1.82 -3.78 1.69
C ALA A 271 -3.03 -3.55 0.76
N ALA A 272 -4.08 -4.34 0.95
CA ALA A 272 -5.27 -4.26 0.13
C ALA A 272 -6.08 -2.98 0.38
N ALA A 273 -6.22 -2.54 1.63
CA ALA A 273 -6.91 -1.29 1.96
C ALA A 273 -6.19 -0.05 1.40
N ALA A 274 -4.87 0.04 1.57
CA ALA A 274 -4.08 1.16 1.04
C ALA A 274 -4.09 1.20 -0.49
N THR A 275 -3.96 0.03 -1.14
CA THR A 275 -4.05 -0.10 -2.60
C THR A 275 -5.43 0.32 -3.10
N ALA A 276 -6.49 -0.18 -2.48
CA ALA A 276 -7.86 0.19 -2.82
C ALA A 276 -8.09 1.68 -2.70
N PHE A 277 -7.68 2.29 -1.59
CA PHE A 277 -7.90 3.71 -1.36
C PHE A 277 -7.11 4.58 -2.36
N TYR A 278 -5.87 4.21 -2.66
CA TYR A 278 -5.06 4.92 -3.64
C TYR A 278 -5.79 5.00 -4.99
N PHE A 279 -6.27 3.86 -5.51
CA PHE A 279 -6.95 3.85 -6.81
C PHE A 279 -8.36 4.45 -6.74
N GLN A 280 -9.13 4.26 -5.67
CA GLN A 280 -10.41 4.96 -5.45
C GLN A 280 -10.24 6.48 -5.57
N LYS A 281 -9.26 7.03 -4.85
CA LYS A 281 -8.95 8.45 -4.84
C LYS A 281 -8.61 9.00 -6.23
N TRP A 282 -7.71 8.34 -6.94
CA TRP A 282 -7.21 8.88 -8.21
C TRP A 282 -8.13 8.58 -9.39
N CYS A 283 -8.83 7.44 -9.37
CA CYS A 283 -9.78 7.06 -10.41
C CYS A 283 -11.19 7.60 -10.20
N GLY A 284 -11.50 8.13 -9.01
CA GLY A 284 -12.83 8.67 -8.68
C GLY A 284 -13.87 7.57 -8.52
N TRP A 285 -13.48 6.44 -7.92
CA TRP A 285 -14.37 5.32 -7.64
C TRP A 285 -14.70 5.25 -6.16
N ASP A 286 -15.91 4.81 -5.85
CA ASP A 286 -16.34 4.53 -4.47
C ASP A 286 -15.89 3.13 -4.02
N ASP A 287 -15.55 2.26 -4.98
CA ASP A 287 -15.08 0.90 -4.72
C ASP A 287 -14.16 0.40 -5.84
N ILE A 288 -13.19 -0.45 -5.49
CA ILE A 288 -12.55 -1.34 -6.47
C ILE A 288 -13.17 -2.72 -6.28
N LEU A 289 -13.95 -3.13 -7.29
CA LEU A 289 -14.83 -4.29 -7.31
C LEU A 289 -14.26 -5.49 -6.52
N PRO A 290 -15.13 -6.27 -5.82
CA PRO A 290 -14.73 -7.54 -5.21
C PRO A 290 -14.21 -8.55 -6.23
#